data_AF-A0A376MHT5-F1
#
_entry.id   AF-A0A376MHT5-F1
#
_cell.length_a   1.000
_cell.length_b   1.000
_cell.length_c   1.000
_cell.angle_alpha   90.00
_cell.angle_beta   90.00
_cell.angle_gamma   90.00
#
_symmetry.space_group_name_H-M   'P 1'
#
loop_
_entity.id
_entity.type
_entity.pdbx_description
1 polymer ?
#
loop_
_entity_poly.entity_id
_entity_poly.type
_entity_poly.pdbx_seq_one_letter_code
_entity_poly.pdbx_strand_id
1 'polypeptide(L)'
;MIYMPKGSAQERVDAILNLGAECIVTDMNYDDTVRLTMQHAQQHGWEVVQDTAWEGYTKIPTWIMQGYAHWQMKPSSKCVKWA
;
A
#
# COMPACT_ATOMS: atom_id res chain seq x y z
N MET A 1 -4.20 -1.41 10.42
CA MET A 1 -3.77 -0.03 10.68
C MET A 1 -3.13 0.53 9.42
N ILE A 2 -3.60 1.67 8.93
CA ILE A 2 -3.05 2.34 7.74
C ILE A 2 -2.59 3.74 8.12
N TYR A 3 -1.41 4.13 7.65
CA TYR A 3 -0.88 5.47 7.83
C TYR A 3 -0.76 6.17 6.48
N MET A 4 -1.23 7.41 6.42
CA MET A 4 -1.17 8.26 5.23
C MET A 4 -0.35 9.51 5.53
N PRO A 5 0.45 10.01 4.57
CA PRO A 5 1.24 11.22 4.79
C PRO A 5 0.37 12.49 4.77
N LYS A 6 0.97 13.58 5.22
CA LYS A 6 0.37 14.91 5.19
C LYS A 6 -0.07 15.29 3.78
N GLY A 7 -1.27 15.87 3.67
CA GLY A 7 -1.83 16.31 2.39
C GLY A 7 -2.56 15.22 1.62
N SER A 8 -2.76 14.04 2.22
CA SER A 8 -3.62 13.00 1.65
C SER A 8 -5.07 13.48 1.54
N ALA A 9 -5.70 13.22 0.40
CA ALA A 9 -7.09 13.62 0.15
C ALA A 9 -8.05 12.89 1.09
N GLN A 10 -9.00 13.63 1.68
CA GLN A 10 -9.97 13.08 2.62
C GLN A 10 -10.79 11.93 2.02
N GLU A 11 -11.14 12.01 0.74
CA GLU A 11 -11.84 10.94 0.02
C GLU A 11 -11.10 9.58 0.09
N ARG A 12 -9.76 9.60 0.03
CA ARG A 12 -8.95 8.38 0.14
C ARG A 12 -8.94 7.83 1.56
N VAL A 13 -8.94 8.71 2.56
CA VAL A 13 -9.04 8.33 3.98
C VAL A 13 -10.41 7.70 4.24
N ASP A 14 -11.48 8.34 3.80
CA ASP A 14 -12.85 7.85 3.98
C ASP A 14 -13.06 6.50 3.30
N ALA A 15 -12.49 6.29 2.11
CA ALA A 15 -12.54 5.01 1.43
C ALA A 15 -11.90 3.88 2.26
N ILE A 16 -10.81 4.16 2.98
CA ILE A 16 -10.17 3.20 3.88
C ILE A 16 -11.03 2.94 5.12
N LEU A 17 -11.53 4.01 5.75
CA LEU A 17 -12.37 3.90 6.95
C LEU A 17 -13.66 3.11 6.67
N ASN A 18 -14.25 3.28 5.49
CA ASN A 18 -15.45 2.56 5.05
C ASN A 18 -15.23 1.05 4.88
N LEU A 19 -13.97 0.60 4.71
CA LEU A 19 -13.61 -0.82 4.68
C LEU A 19 -13.44 -1.41 6.09
N GLY A 20 -13.69 -0.63 7.15
CA GLY A 20 -13.53 -1.05 8.54
C GLY A 20 -12.08 -1.04 9.03
N ALA A 21 -11.16 -0.45 8.26
CA ALA A 21 -9.77 -0.29 8.66
C ALA A 21 -9.56 1.05 9.37
N GLU A 22 -8.68 1.06 10.37
CA GLU A 22 -8.21 2.31 10.99
C GLU A 22 -7.20 3.01 10.08
N CYS A 23 -7.37 4.32 9.90
CA CYS A 23 -6.51 5.17 9.09
C CYS A 23 -6.07 6.42 9.87
N ILE A 24 -4.75 6.66 9.95
CA ILE A 24 -4.17 7.87 10.55
C ILE A 24 -3.47 8.68 9.46
N VAL A 25 -3.84 9.95 9.35
CA VAL A 25 -3.08 10.92 8.54
C VAL A 25 -2.04 11.58 9.43
N THR A 26 -0.76 11.41 9.09
CA THR A 26 0.36 12.01 9.82
C THR A 26 0.62 13.45 9.35
N ASP A 27 1.32 14.23 10.17
CA ASP A 27 1.85 15.54 9.76
C ASP A 27 3.20 15.45 9.01
N MET A 28 3.60 14.25 8.62
CA MET A 28 4.92 13.95 8.03
C MET A 28 4.83 13.67 6.52
N ASN A 29 6.00 13.66 5.86
CA ASN A 29 6.10 13.20 4.47
C ASN A 29 5.93 11.67 4.36
N TYR A 30 5.99 11.15 3.12
CA TYR A 30 5.80 9.73 2.84
C TYR A 30 6.84 8.84 3.55
N ASP A 31 8.13 9.11 3.36
CA ASP A 31 9.22 8.27 3.91
C ASP A 31 9.19 8.22 5.45
N ASP A 32 8.92 9.36 6.09
CA ASP A 32 8.82 9.45 7.54
C ASP A 32 7.57 8.72 8.07
N THR A 33 6.48 8.73 7.30
CA THR A 33 5.26 7.96 7.60
C THR A 33 5.52 6.46 7.50
N VAL A 34 6.31 6.02 6.52
CA VAL A 34 6.74 4.61 6.39
C VAL A 34 7.60 4.20 7.58
N ARG A 35 8.58 5.03 7.98
CA ARG A 35 9.42 4.78 9.16
C ARG A 35 8.59 4.66 10.45
N LEU A 36 7.62 5.57 10.65
CA LEU A 36 6.70 5.51 11.77
C LEU A 36 5.87 4.21 11.77
N THR A 37 5.36 3.83 10.59
CA THR A 37 4.58 2.59 10.43
C THR A 37 5.40 1.37 10.83
N MET A 38 6.67 1.31 10.41
CA MET A 38 7.59 0.23 10.78
C MET A 38 7.87 0.19 12.28
N GLN A 39 8.07 1.36 12.91
CA GLN A 39 8.30 1.45 14.35
C GLN A 39 7.09 0.97 15.15
N HIS A 40 5.88 1.43 14.80
CA HIS A 40 4.65 0.99 15.46
C HIS A 40 4.40 -0.50 15.23
N ALA A 41 4.65 -1.00 14.02
CA ALA A 41 4.52 -2.42 13.75
C ALA A 41 5.46 -3.26 14.62
N GLN A 42 6.72 -2.84 14.79
CA GLN A 42 7.66 -3.51 15.67
C GLN A 42 7.23 -3.45 17.14
N GLN A 43 6.72 -2.30 17.62
CA GLN A 43 6.29 -2.11 19.00
C GLN A 43 5.05 -2.93 19.36
N HIS A 44 4.11 -3.06 18.42
CA HIS A 44 2.85 -3.77 18.63
C HIS A 44 2.86 -5.22 18.13
N GLY A 45 3.96 -5.67 17.51
CA GLY A 45 4.06 -6.99 16.89
C GLY A 45 3.15 -7.15 15.67
N TRP A 46 2.88 -6.07 14.94
CA TRP A 46 2.13 -6.11 13.69
C TRP A 46 3.02 -6.48 12.51
N GLU A 47 2.42 -7.11 11.50
CA GLU A 47 3.10 -7.38 10.23
C GLU A 47 3.03 -6.15 9.33
N VAL A 48 4.16 -5.74 8.76
CA VAL A 48 4.23 -4.63 7.81
C VAL A 48 3.89 -5.15 6.42
N VAL A 49 2.94 -4.49 5.75
CA VAL A 49 2.61 -4.75 4.34
C VAL A 49 2.84 -3.48 3.53
N GLN A 50 4.00 -3.41 2.90
CA GLN A 50 4.46 -2.38 1.96
C GLN A 50 4.79 -2.99 0.60
N ASP A 51 4.53 -2.24 -0.47
CA ASP A 51 4.77 -2.64 -1.87
C ASP A 51 6.22 -2.35 -2.34
N THR A 52 6.98 -1.61 -1.55
CA THR A 52 8.39 -1.30 -1.81
C THR A 52 9.30 -2.26 -1.04
N ALA A 53 10.40 -2.67 -1.66
CA ALA A 53 11.39 -3.56 -1.05
C ALA A 53 12.59 -2.78 -0.48
N TRP A 54 13.17 -3.29 0.61
CA TRP A 54 14.44 -2.83 1.17
C TRP A 54 15.22 -4.02 1.74
N GLU A 55 16.43 -3.78 2.23
CA GLU A 55 17.26 -4.84 2.80
C GLU A 55 16.55 -5.53 3.97
N GLY A 56 16.38 -6.85 3.87
CA GLY A 56 15.62 -7.64 4.86
C GLY A 56 14.10 -7.68 4.65
N TYR A 57 13.53 -6.91 3.73
CA TYR A 57 12.09 -6.91 3.41
C TYR A 57 11.84 -7.06 1.91
N THR A 58 11.83 -8.31 1.46
CA THR A 58 11.67 -8.66 0.03
C THR A 58 10.52 -9.62 -0.23
N LYS A 59 10.13 -10.41 0.77
CA LYS A 59 9.13 -11.49 0.61
C LYS A 59 7.74 -10.96 0.24
N ILE A 60 7.20 -10.02 1.02
CA ILE A 60 5.88 -9.44 0.79
C ILE A 60 5.85 -8.59 -0.49
N PRO A 61 6.81 -7.68 -0.75
CA PRO A 61 6.88 -6.95 -2.02
C PRO A 61 6.90 -7.87 -3.24
N THR A 62 7.63 -8.99 -3.17
CA THR A 62 7.67 -9.97 -4.26
C THR A 62 6.28 -10.54 -4.56
N TRP A 63 5.50 -10.89 -3.54
CA TRP A 63 4.14 -11.40 -3.73
C TRP A 63 3.20 -10.34 -4.30
N ILE A 64 3.32 -9.09 -3.84
CA ILE A 64 2.55 -7.96 -4.37
C ILE A 64 2.84 -7.79 -5.87
N MET A 65 4.11 -7.77 -6.26
CA MET A 65 4.52 -7.66 -7.67
C MET A 65 4.04 -8.83 -8.53
N GLN A 66 4.09 -10.06 -8.01
CA GLN A 66 3.54 -11.24 -8.70
C GLN A 66 2.03 -11.11 -8.93
N GLY A 67 1.30 -10.54 -7.96
CA GLY A 67 -0.12 -10.23 -8.10
C GLY A 67 -0.39 -9.24 -9.23
N TYR A 68 0.40 -8.16 -9.32
CA TYR A 68 0.30 -7.20 -10.44
C TYR A 68 0.59 -7.85 -11.79
N ALA A 69 1.58 -8.75 -11.88
CA ALA A 69 1.88 -9.47 -13.11
C ALA A 69 0.72 -10.36 -13.57
N HIS A 70 0.04 -11.04 -12.64
CA HIS A 70 -1.16 -11.82 -12.96
C HIS A 70 -2.28 -10.95 -13.54
N TRP A 71 -2.48 -9.75 -13.00
CA TRP A 71 -3.47 -8.80 -13.52
C TRP A 71 -3.16 -8.38 -14.96
N GLN A 72 -1.89 -8.10 -15.28
CA GLN A 72 -1.45 -7.74 -16.63
C GLN A 72 -1.60 -8.89 -17.64
N MET A 73 -1.46 -10.15 -17.19
CA MET A 73 -1.58 -11.33 -18.06
C MET A 73 -3.03 -11.73 -18.34
N LYS A 74 -4.03 -11.17 -17.64
CA LYS A 74 -5.42 -11.44 -18.00
C LYS A 74 -5.69 -10.85 -19.39
N PRO A 75 -6.16 -11.66 -20.36
CA PRO A 75 -6.50 -11.13 -21.67
C PRO A 75 -7.56 -10.06 -21.48
N SER A 76 -7.21 -8.80 -21.80
CA SER A 76 -8.19 -7.74 -21.88
C SER A 76 -9.10 -8.09 -23.05
N SER A 77 -10.35 -8.46 -22.76
CA SER A 77 -11.42 -8.65 -23.76
C SER A 77 -11.81 -7.34 -24.48
N LYS A 78 -10.96 -6.31 -24.40
CA LYS A 78 -11.05 -5.03 -25.11
C LYS A 78 -9.73 -4.71 -25.83
N CYS A 79 -9.13 -5.69 -26.51
CA CYS A 79 -8.24 -5.36 -27.62
C CYS A 79 -9.12 -4.97 -28.81
N VAL A 80 -9.58 -3.72 -28.82
CA VAL A 80 -10.21 -3.14 -30.01
C VAL A 80 -9.09 -2.99 -31.03
N LYS A 81 -9.06 -3.89 -32.02
CA LYS A 81 -8.20 -3.73 -33.19
C LYS A 81 -8.62 -2.44 -33.89
N TRP A 82 -7.79 -1.41 -33.80
CA TRP A 82 -7.87 -0.30 -34.73
C TRP A 82 -7.21 -0.78 -36.03
N ALA A 83 -8.01 -0.84 -37.08
CA ALA A 83 -7.59 -1.11 -38.45
C ALA A 83 -6.90 0.11 -39.06
#